data_AF-A0A358I273-F1
#
_entry.id   AF-A0A358I273-F1
#
_cell.length_a   1.000
_cell.length_b   1.000
_cell.length_c   1.000
_cell.angle_alpha   90.00
_cell.angle_beta   90.00
_cell.angle_gamma   90.00
#
_symmetry.space_group_name_H-M   'P 1'
#
loop_
_entity.id
_entity.type
_entity.pdbx_description
1 polymer ?
#
loop_
_entity_poly.entity_id
_entity_poly.type
_entity_poly.pdbx_seq_one_letter_code
_entity_poly.pdbx_strand_id
1 'polypeptide(L)'
;MTFPKKFMREYLAQVETLKNGVIRRSIIEAENRMEAVHKMELWFWKQFQGSLGQAVNVLTVNDPYGEVHYGLHFNCGRKENRYLPEEIVERLLREAKGELMRDTRRGRPHNPRGSVCRIKRRRDFGKFLLPNIKVMKSGALYYRVVAVPQCVRNGRRYRKRKQKDIRLYARHFTEALAEISERGLHLTHARTAKRNVKKRSLALLRRKIAALEVPSHTLV
;
A
#
# COMPACT_ATOMS: atom_id res chain seq x y z
N MET A 1 37.81 4.31 -15.01
CA MET A 1 36.37 3.95 -14.93
C MET A 1 35.56 5.21 -15.09
N THR A 2 35.04 5.48 -16.29
CA THR A 2 34.22 6.65 -16.59
C THR A 2 32.77 6.31 -16.22
N PHE A 3 32.23 6.92 -15.17
CA PHE A 3 30.82 6.76 -14.83
C PHE A 3 29.96 7.28 -15.98
N PRO A 4 28.91 6.56 -16.41
CA PRO A 4 28.05 7.02 -17.49
C PRO A 4 27.41 8.36 -17.09
N LYS A 5 27.47 9.33 -18.01
CA LYS A 5 26.87 10.65 -17.84
C LYS A 5 25.37 10.46 -17.61
N LYS A 6 24.89 10.80 -16.41
CA LYS A 6 23.47 10.73 -16.04
C LYS A 6 22.67 11.58 -17.02
N PHE A 7 21.66 10.99 -17.66
CA PHE A 7 20.79 11.69 -18.59
C PHE A 7 19.90 12.66 -17.81
N MET A 8 20.18 13.95 -17.93
CA MET A 8 19.41 15.01 -17.27
C MET A 8 18.22 15.42 -18.14
N ARG A 9 17.08 15.61 -17.49
CA ARG A 9 15.80 16.03 -18.07
C ARG A 9 15.37 17.34 -17.44
N GLU A 10 14.66 18.17 -18.19
CA GLU A 10 14.20 19.47 -17.72
C GLU A 10 12.77 19.41 -17.19
N TYR A 11 12.57 19.99 -16.02
CA TYR A 11 11.25 20.13 -15.39
C TYR A 11 11.02 21.60 -15.05
N LEU A 12 9.83 22.07 -15.37
CA LEU A 12 9.34 23.40 -15.04
C LEU A 12 8.55 23.34 -13.74
N ALA A 13 8.94 24.18 -12.79
CA ALA A 13 8.10 24.50 -11.65
C ALA A 13 7.57 25.91 -11.74
N GLN A 14 6.35 26.07 -11.24
CA GLN A 14 5.66 27.33 -11.18
C GLN A 14 5.15 27.53 -9.77
N VAL A 15 5.26 28.77 -9.28
CA VAL A 15 4.69 29.19 -8.01
C VAL A 15 3.59 30.18 -8.32
N GLU A 16 2.36 29.79 -8.00
CA GLU A 16 1.15 30.53 -8.29
C GLU A 16 0.46 30.91 -6.98
N THR A 17 -0.12 32.12 -6.93
CA THR A 17 -0.93 32.54 -5.79
C THR A 17 -2.33 32.91 -6.27
N LEU A 18 -3.34 32.55 -5.46
CA LEU A 18 -4.76 32.78 -5.76
C LEU A 18 -5.13 34.22 -6.13
N LYS A 19 -4.33 35.21 -5.67
CA LYS A 19 -4.59 36.64 -5.90
C LYS A 19 -3.85 37.24 -7.10
N ASN A 20 -2.67 36.71 -7.47
CA ASN A 20 -1.71 37.43 -8.32
C ASN A 20 -1.23 36.61 -9.54
N GLY A 21 -1.77 35.40 -9.78
CA GLY A 21 -1.31 34.53 -10.86
C GLY A 21 0.07 33.91 -10.60
N VAL A 22 0.78 33.54 -11.67
CA VAL A 22 2.14 32.98 -11.59
C VAL A 22 3.11 34.06 -11.11
N ILE A 23 3.69 33.86 -9.93
CA ILE A 23 4.66 34.79 -9.34
C ILE A 23 6.07 34.44 -9.79
N ARG A 24 6.38 33.15 -9.96
CA ARG A 24 7.74 32.73 -10.33
C ARG A 24 7.75 31.41 -11.06
N ARG A 25 8.73 31.27 -11.96
CA ARG A 25 9.05 30.03 -12.67
C ARG A 25 10.49 29.65 -12.43
N SER A 26 10.78 28.35 -12.42
CA SER A 26 12.14 27.83 -12.37
C SER A 26 12.21 26.55 -13.19
N ILE A 27 13.27 26.40 -13.97
CA ILE A 27 13.62 25.17 -14.68
C ILE A 27 14.67 24.46 -13.85
N ILE A 28 14.48 23.16 -13.62
CA ILE A 28 15.47 22.31 -12.96
C ILE A 28 15.76 21.09 -13.82
N GLU A 29 17.05 20.78 -13.89
CA GLU A 29 17.56 19.55 -14.45
C GLU A 29 17.58 18.43 -13.40
N ALA A 30 16.97 17.30 -13.73
CA ALA A 30 16.93 16.10 -12.89
C ALA A 30 16.81 14.84 -13.74
N GLU A 31 17.16 13.67 -13.22
CA GLU A 31 17.06 12.42 -13.97
C GLU A 31 15.60 11.97 -14.13
N ASN A 32 14.78 12.25 -13.12
CA ASN A 32 13.39 11.86 -13.04
C ASN A 32 12.59 12.90 -12.24
N ARG A 33 11.26 12.79 -12.32
CA ARG A 33 10.35 13.69 -11.62
C ARG A 33 10.52 13.65 -10.10
N MET A 34 10.85 12.50 -9.52
CA MET A 34 11.03 12.37 -8.07
C MET A 34 12.17 13.29 -7.58
N GLU A 35 13.29 13.30 -8.30
CA GLU A 35 14.42 14.18 -8.04
C GLU A 35 14.08 15.64 -8.35
N ALA A 36 13.39 15.91 -9.47
CA ALA A 36 12.92 17.25 -9.82
C ALA A 36 12.06 17.86 -8.72
N VAL A 37 11.05 17.13 -8.24
CA VAL A 37 10.18 17.55 -7.14
C VAL A 37 10.99 17.84 -5.87
N HIS A 38 11.98 17.01 -5.55
CA HIS A 38 12.82 17.23 -4.38
C HIS A 38 13.66 18.51 -4.50
N LYS A 39 14.32 18.73 -5.64
CA LYS A 39 15.09 19.95 -5.91
C LYS A 39 14.20 21.19 -5.91
N MET A 40 13.00 21.10 -6.47
CA MET A 40 12.01 22.19 -6.49
C MET A 40 11.48 22.53 -5.10
N GLU A 41 11.25 21.53 -4.25
CA GLU A 41 10.86 21.75 -2.87
C GLU A 41 11.96 22.48 -2.08
N LEU A 42 13.23 22.09 -2.26
CA LEU A 42 14.36 22.80 -1.66
C LEU A 42 14.49 24.23 -2.19
N TRP A 43 14.35 24.42 -3.50
CA TRP A 43 14.36 25.73 -4.12
C TRP A 43 13.24 26.63 -3.58
N PHE A 44 12.01 26.11 -3.45
CA PHE A 44 10.88 26.84 -2.89
C PHE A 44 11.18 27.34 -1.47
N TRP A 45 11.66 26.46 -0.58
CA TRP A 45 11.97 26.86 0.79
C TRP A 45 13.13 27.85 0.87
N LYS A 46 14.15 27.70 0.02
CA LYS A 46 15.27 28.65 -0.09
C LYS A 46 14.81 30.04 -0.52
N GLN A 47 13.89 30.12 -1.50
CA GLN A 47 13.46 31.39 -2.07
C GLN A 47 12.42 32.12 -1.21
N PHE A 48 11.46 31.39 -0.65
CA PHE A 48 10.30 32.01 -0.01
C PHE A 48 10.33 31.95 1.51
N GLN A 49 11.14 31.09 2.13
CA GLN A 49 11.35 31.00 3.58
C GLN A 49 10.04 30.98 4.40
N GLY A 50 8.96 30.41 3.85
CA GLY A 50 7.65 30.31 4.50
C GLY A 50 6.67 31.48 4.27
N SER A 51 7.08 32.55 3.59
CA SER A 51 6.21 33.70 3.27
C SER A 51 4.94 33.34 2.51
N LEU A 52 5.00 32.34 1.63
CA LEU A 52 3.86 31.83 0.86
C LEU A 52 3.15 30.63 1.51
N GLY A 53 3.51 30.29 2.75
CA GLY A 53 2.97 29.13 3.46
C GLY A 53 3.51 27.80 2.91
N GLN A 54 2.67 26.76 2.94
CA GLN A 54 3.05 25.42 2.49
C GLN A 54 3.14 25.33 0.97
N ALA A 55 4.24 24.74 0.46
CA ALA A 55 4.48 24.54 -0.97
C ALA A 55 3.28 23.91 -1.72
N VAL A 56 2.54 22.98 -1.09
CA VAL A 56 1.41 22.29 -1.72
C VAL A 56 0.24 23.20 -2.12
N ASN A 57 0.21 24.43 -1.61
CA ASN A 57 -0.82 25.40 -1.96
C ASN A 57 -0.48 26.21 -3.21
N VAL A 58 0.80 26.30 -3.58
CA VAL A 58 1.31 27.30 -4.52
C VAL A 58 2.27 26.74 -5.56
N LEU A 59 2.98 25.65 -5.24
CA LEU A 59 3.98 25.04 -6.10
C LEU A 59 3.34 23.97 -6.99
N THR A 60 3.56 24.09 -8.29
CA THR A 60 3.29 23.06 -9.30
C THR A 60 4.58 22.70 -10.02
N VAL A 61 4.72 21.44 -10.42
CA VAL A 61 5.86 20.93 -11.19
C VAL A 61 5.30 20.14 -12.36
N ASN A 62 5.62 20.51 -13.59
CA ASN A 62 5.09 19.87 -14.80
C ASN A 62 5.60 18.43 -14.99
N ASP A 63 4.90 17.63 -15.80
CA ASP A 63 5.26 16.24 -16.12
C ASP A 63 5.46 16.06 -17.64
N PRO A 64 6.50 16.67 -18.24
CA PRO A 64 6.68 16.70 -19.69
C PRO A 64 6.99 15.31 -20.29
N TYR A 65 7.49 14.39 -19.47
CA TYR A 65 7.85 13.03 -19.87
C TYR A 65 6.80 11.97 -19.51
N GLY A 66 5.63 12.38 -19.01
CA GLY A 66 4.51 11.48 -18.72
C GLY A 66 4.81 10.42 -17.66
N GLU A 67 5.64 10.74 -16.67
CA GLU A 67 6.07 9.78 -15.65
C GLU A 67 4.91 9.42 -14.69
N VAL A 68 3.96 10.34 -14.52
CA VAL A 68 2.85 10.20 -13.58
C VAL A 68 1.65 9.51 -14.25
N HIS A 69 1.46 8.23 -13.97
CA HIS A 69 0.32 7.46 -14.49
C HIS A 69 -0.36 6.67 -13.38
N TYR A 70 -1.68 6.50 -13.48
CA TYR A 70 -2.40 5.67 -12.55
C TYR A 70 -2.16 4.19 -12.82
N GLY A 71 -1.94 3.42 -11.75
CA GLY A 71 -1.68 1.98 -11.87
C GLY A 71 -1.94 1.20 -10.58
N LEU A 72 -1.77 -0.12 -10.67
CA LEU A 72 -1.97 -1.04 -9.55
C LEU A 72 -1.11 -0.70 -8.34
N HIS A 73 0.06 -0.07 -8.53
CA HIS A 73 0.97 0.31 -7.46
C HIS A 73 1.03 1.82 -7.19
N PHE A 74 0.11 2.59 -7.78
CA PHE A 74 0.07 4.04 -7.61
C PHE A 74 -0.06 4.45 -6.13
N ASN A 75 0.89 5.27 -5.69
CA ASN A 75 1.00 5.76 -4.33
C ASN A 75 1.02 7.29 -4.33
N CYS A 76 -0.08 7.90 -3.87
CA CYS A 76 -0.25 9.34 -3.75
C CYS A 76 0.84 10.03 -2.91
N GLY A 77 1.50 9.29 -2.01
CA GLY A 77 2.49 9.82 -1.09
C GLY A 77 3.91 9.92 -1.67
N ARG A 78 4.20 9.27 -2.81
CA ARG A 78 5.53 9.36 -3.46
C ARG A 78 5.78 10.77 -3.95
N LYS A 79 7.03 11.23 -3.87
CA LYS A 79 7.42 12.59 -4.27
C LYS A 79 7.07 12.88 -5.73
N GLU A 80 7.28 11.92 -6.63
CA GLU A 80 6.90 12.03 -8.06
C GLU A 80 5.42 12.36 -8.28
N ASN A 81 4.52 12.01 -7.35
CA ASN A 81 3.08 12.22 -7.47
C ASN A 81 2.60 13.47 -6.70
N ARG A 82 3.51 14.33 -6.26
CA ARG A 82 3.20 15.61 -5.58
C ARG A 82 3.30 16.79 -6.54
N TYR A 83 2.71 17.91 -6.13
CA TYR A 83 2.76 19.21 -6.83
C TYR A 83 2.34 19.09 -8.31
N LEU A 84 1.34 18.26 -8.58
CA LEU A 84 0.85 18.02 -9.94
C LEU A 84 0.07 19.24 -10.46
N PRO A 85 0.28 19.66 -11.71
CA PRO A 85 -0.57 20.62 -12.39
C PRO A 85 -2.00 20.07 -12.54
N GLU A 86 -2.97 20.96 -12.68
CA GLU A 86 -4.39 20.57 -12.72
C GLU A 86 -4.70 19.60 -13.87
N GLU A 87 -4.12 19.81 -15.05
CA GLU A 87 -4.28 18.92 -16.21
C GLU A 87 -3.87 17.46 -15.91
N ILE A 88 -2.78 17.28 -15.16
CA ILE A 88 -2.28 15.96 -14.77
C ILE A 88 -3.17 15.34 -13.69
N VAL A 89 -3.68 16.16 -12.76
CA VAL A 89 -4.64 15.72 -11.74
C VAL A 89 -5.91 15.21 -12.42
N GLU A 90 -6.48 15.96 -13.36
CA GLU A 90 -7.68 15.56 -14.09
C GLU A 90 -7.48 14.28 -14.90
N ARG A 91 -6.33 14.14 -15.58
CA ARG A 91 -5.92 12.90 -16.25
C ARG A 91 -5.92 11.72 -15.28
N LEU A 92 -5.25 11.85 -14.13
CA LEU A 92 -5.17 10.80 -13.12
C LEU A 92 -6.53 10.42 -12.54
N LEU A 93 -7.41 11.40 -12.28
CA LEU A 93 -8.75 11.14 -11.76
C LEU A 93 -9.60 10.36 -12.76
N ARG A 94 -9.46 10.67 -14.07
CA ARG A 94 -10.10 9.92 -15.16
C ARG A 94 -9.58 8.49 -15.24
N GLU A 95 -8.26 8.30 -15.21
CA GLU A 95 -7.63 6.97 -15.21
C GLU A 95 -8.01 6.13 -14.00
N ALA A 96 -8.18 6.76 -12.84
CA ALA A 96 -8.47 6.08 -11.58
C ALA A 96 -9.91 5.58 -11.44
N LYS A 97 -10.83 5.97 -12.33
CA LYS A 97 -12.24 5.50 -12.36
C LYS A 97 -12.92 5.49 -10.98
N GLY A 98 -12.73 6.57 -10.21
CA GLY A 98 -13.32 6.72 -8.87
C GLY A 98 -12.52 6.09 -7.71
N GLU A 99 -11.29 5.61 -7.93
CA GLU A 99 -10.40 5.21 -6.83
C GLU A 99 -9.69 6.39 -6.15
N LEU A 100 -9.52 7.49 -6.88
CA LEU A 100 -8.86 8.72 -6.44
C LEU A 100 -9.84 9.90 -6.41
N MET A 101 -9.52 10.90 -5.58
CA MET A 101 -10.14 12.22 -5.53
C MET A 101 -9.06 13.29 -5.32
N ARG A 102 -9.38 14.55 -5.59
CA ARG A 102 -8.51 15.68 -5.23
C ARG A 102 -8.30 15.69 -3.71
N ASP A 103 -7.08 15.95 -3.26
CA ASP A 103 -6.81 16.00 -1.82
C ASP A 103 -7.14 17.39 -1.25
N THR A 104 -8.39 17.56 -0.81
CA THR A 104 -8.88 18.80 -0.19
C THR A 104 -8.61 18.86 1.32
N ARG A 105 -7.92 17.86 1.88
CA ARG A 105 -7.66 17.78 3.32
C ARG A 105 -6.66 18.84 3.76
N ARG A 106 -6.78 19.29 5.02
CA ARG A 106 -5.78 20.17 5.62
C ARG A 106 -4.47 19.41 5.82
N GLY A 107 -3.39 19.89 5.21
CA GLY A 107 -2.04 19.37 5.41
C GLY A 107 -1.56 19.61 6.85
N ARG A 108 -0.75 18.67 7.38
CA ARG A 108 -0.04 18.83 8.67
C ARG A 108 1.41 19.26 8.40
N PRO A 109 2.11 19.94 9.33
CA PRO A 109 3.47 20.41 9.12
C PRO A 109 4.45 19.35 8.58
N HIS A 110 4.45 18.15 9.19
CA HIS A 110 5.30 17.03 8.75
C HIS A 110 4.65 16.10 7.72
N ASN A 111 3.38 16.33 7.40
CA ASN A 111 2.64 15.51 6.45
C ASN A 111 1.73 16.44 5.62
N PRO A 112 2.33 17.19 4.67
CA PRO A 112 1.56 18.05 3.78
C PRO A 112 0.59 17.20 2.96
N ARG A 113 -0.50 17.82 2.51
CA ARG A 113 -1.48 17.13 1.67
C ARG A 113 -0.82 16.69 0.34
N GLY A 114 -1.42 15.72 -0.34
CA GLY A 114 -1.02 15.37 -1.71
C GLY A 114 -1.70 16.26 -2.74
N SER A 115 -1.44 16.02 -4.02
CA SER A 115 -2.28 16.56 -5.11
C SER A 115 -3.59 15.76 -5.23
N VAL A 116 -3.50 14.44 -5.08
CA VAL A 116 -4.61 13.50 -5.08
C VAL A 116 -4.56 12.63 -3.83
N CYS A 117 -5.72 12.17 -3.37
CA CYS A 117 -5.80 11.17 -2.32
C CYS A 117 -6.76 10.05 -2.72
N ARG A 118 -6.62 8.89 -2.06
CA ARG A 118 -7.54 7.77 -2.29
C ARG A 118 -8.87 8.04 -1.59
N ILE A 119 -9.96 7.69 -2.28
CA ILE A 119 -11.31 7.69 -1.71
C ILE A 119 -11.39 6.65 -0.59
N LYS A 120 -10.87 5.44 -0.83
CA LYS A 120 -10.81 4.35 0.13
C LYS A 120 -9.36 3.90 0.32
N ARG A 121 -8.99 3.63 1.58
CA ARG A 121 -7.68 3.05 1.89
C ARG A 121 -7.58 1.66 1.24
N ARG A 122 -6.51 1.42 0.46
CA ARG A 122 -6.18 0.07 0.01
C ARG A 122 -5.85 -0.77 1.24
N ARG A 123 -6.68 -1.79 1.49
CA ARG A 123 -6.39 -2.79 2.52
C ARG A 123 -5.58 -3.90 1.87
N ASP A 124 -4.46 -4.25 2.49
CA ASP A 124 -3.76 -5.46 2.11
C ASP A 124 -4.53 -6.65 2.67
N PHE A 125 -5.18 -7.39 1.77
CA PHE A 125 -5.88 -8.61 2.13
C PHE A 125 -4.95 -9.82 2.19
N GLY A 126 -3.66 -9.66 1.88
CA GLY A 126 -2.65 -10.71 1.84
C GLY A 126 -3.02 -11.87 0.92
N LYS A 127 -2.14 -12.88 0.87
CA LYS A 127 -2.37 -14.14 0.15
C LYS A 127 -2.39 -15.30 1.15
N PHE A 128 -3.35 -16.21 0.99
CA PHE A 128 -3.32 -17.47 1.72
C PHE A 128 -2.30 -18.40 1.06
N LEU A 129 -1.29 -18.82 1.82
CA LEU A 129 -0.33 -19.83 1.36
C LEU A 129 -0.73 -21.22 1.83
N LEU A 130 -1.27 -21.31 3.05
CA LEU A 130 -1.79 -22.53 3.64
C LEU A 130 -3.20 -22.28 4.21
N PRO A 131 -3.97 -23.33 4.51
CA PRO A 131 -5.25 -23.17 5.18
C PRO A 131 -5.08 -22.33 6.44
N ASN A 132 -5.82 -21.22 6.52
CA ASN A 132 -5.77 -20.25 7.60
C ASN A 132 -4.44 -19.51 7.81
N ILE A 133 -3.35 -19.79 7.08
CA ILE A 133 -2.12 -18.97 7.15
C ILE A 133 -2.09 -18.01 5.98
N LYS A 134 -2.01 -16.72 6.31
CA LYS A 134 -2.03 -15.61 5.38
C LYS A 134 -0.72 -14.82 5.50
N VAL A 135 -0.18 -14.43 4.35
CA VAL A 135 1.01 -13.60 4.24
C VAL A 135 0.64 -12.25 3.68
N MET A 136 1.02 -11.20 4.37
CA MET A 136 0.85 -9.82 3.91
C MET A 136 2.00 -9.42 2.97
N LYS A 137 1.85 -8.33 2.21
CA LYS A 137 2.91 -7.75 1.37
C LYS A 137 4.17 -7.41 2.14
N SER A 138 4.06 -7.13 3.44
CA SER A 138 5.20 -6.87 4.32
C SER A 138 5.98 -8.13 4.71
N GLY A 139 5.57 -9.32 4.23
CA GLY A 139 6.13 -10.61 4.65
C GLY A 139 5.60 -11.13 5.98
N ALA A 140 4.78 -10.35 6.70
CA ALA A 140 4.26 -10.75 8.00
C ALA A 140 3.22 -11.88 7.87
N LEU A 141 3.38 -12.91 8.71
CA LEU A 141 2.51 -14.07 8.78
C LEU A 141 1.34 -13.84 9.75
N TYR A 142 0.16 -14.29 9.36
CA TYR A 142 -1.06 -14.25 10.16
C TYR A 142 -1.77 -15.59 10.15
N TYR A 143 -2.29 -16.02 11.29
CA TYR A 143 -3.18 -17.16 11.40
C TYR A 143 -4.63 -16.70 11.57
N ARG A 144 -5.51 -17.11 10.65
CA ARG A 144 -6.93 -16.79 10.65
C ARG A 144 -7.70 -17.78 11.51
N VAL A 145 -8.24 -17.30 12.64
CA VAL A 145 -9.12 -18.06 13.53
C VAL A 145 -10.59 -17.68 13.33
N VAL A 146 -11.49 -18.61 13.66
CA VAL A 146 -12.91 -18.27 13.83
C VAL A 146 -13.10 -17.74 15.23
N ALA A 147 -13.47 -16.46 15.33
CA ALA A 147 -13.80 -15.84 16.61
C ALA A 147 -15.26 -16.11 17.00
N VAL A 148 -16.19 -16.11 16.03
CA VAL A 148 -17.61 -16.40 16.26
C VAL A 148 -18.12 -17.38 15.21
N PRO A 149 -18.77 -18.50 15.60
CA PRO A 149 -19.32 -19.46 14.66
C PRO A 149 -20.52 -18.89 13.92
N GLN A 150 -20.73 -19.37 12.69
CA GLN A 150 -22.01 -19.19 12.02
C GLN A 150 -23.09 -20.03 12.69
N CYS A 151 -24.22 -19.40 13.01
CA CYS A 151 -25.41 -20.09 13.49
C CYS A 151 -26.56 -19.94 12.49
N VAL A 152 -27.19 -21.07 12.22
CA VAL A 152 -28.34 -21.22 11.33
C VAL A 152 -29.37 -21.99 12.15
N ARG A 153 -30.61 -21.52 12.17
CA ARG A 153 -31.76 -22.18 12.80
C ARG A 153 -32.88 -22.19 11.76
N ASN A 154 -33.48 -23.35 11.51
CA ASN A 154 -34.57 -23.53 10.54
C ASN A 154 -34.22 -22.94 9.15
N GLY A 155 -33.02 -23.23 8.64
CA GLY A 155 -32.53 -22.70 7.35
C GLY A 155 -32.15 -21.21 7.35
N ARG A 156 -32.58 -20.42 8.34
CA ARG A 156 -32.29 -18.98 8.44
C ARG A 156 -31.03 -18.71 9.26
N ARG A 157 -30.14 -17.90 8.69
CA ARG A 157 -28.88 -17.49 9.32
C ARG A 157 -29.11 -16.30 10.24
N TYR A 158 -29.18 -16.55 11.55
CA TYR A 158 -29.33 -15.48 12.54
C TYR A 158 -27.98 -14.94 13.08
N ARG A 159 -26.87 -15.65 12.86
CA ARG A 159 -25.53 -15.15 13.22
C ARG A 159 -24.50 -15.42 12.13
N LYS A 160 -23.89 -14.35 11.61
CA LYS A 160 -22.77 -14.41 10.66
C LYS A 160 -21.48 -14.84 11.38
N ARG A 161 -20.64 -15.63 10.69
CA ARG A 161 -19.30 -16.00 11.16
C ARG A 161 -18.43 -14.75 11.28
N LYS A 162 -17.71 -14.60 12.38
CA LYS A 162 -16.64 -13.60 12.52
C LYS A 162 -15.29 -14.30 12.52
N GLN A 163 -14.36 -13.79 11.71
CA GLN A 163 -12.99 -14.27 11.61
C GLN A 163 -12.05 -13.21 12.17
N LYS A 164 -10.94 -13.66 12.77
CA LYS A 164 -9.87 -12.79 13.29
C LYS A 164 -8.55 -13.28 12.74
N ASP A 165 -7.75 -12.35 12.22
CA ASP A 165 -6.37 -12.62 11.80
C ASP A 165 -5.46 -12.33 13.01
N ILE A 166 -4.77 -13.35 13.52
CA ILE A 166 -3.82 -13.23 14.63
C ILE A 166 -2.41 -13.17 14.03
N ARG A 167 -1.66 -12.11 14.35
CA ARG A 167 -0.27 -11.98 13.89
C ARG A 167 0.59 -13.05 14.54
N LEU A 168 1.42 -13.68 13.73
CA LEU A 168 2.49 -14.58 14.17
C LEU A 168 3.79 -13.79 14.29
N TYR A 169 4.62 -14.17 15.26
CA TYR A 169 5.95 -13.61 15.46
C TYR A 169 6.99 -14.27 14.54
N ALA A 170 6.75 -15.51 14.15
CA ALA A 170 7.56 -16.27 13.21
C ALA A 170 7.77 -15.55 11.88
N ARG A 171 8.99 -15.66 11.35
CA ARG A 171 9.36 -15.16 10.02
C ARG A 171 9.27 -16.25 8.96
N HIS A 172 9.52 -17.50 9.36
CA HIS A 172 9.52 -18.67 8.48
C HIS A 172 8.33 -19.60 8.76
N PHE A 173 7.97 -20.45 7.79
CA PHE A 173 6.79 -21.32 7.91
C PHE A 173 6.91 -22.40 8.98
N THR A 174 8.09 -22.98 9.13
CA THR A 174 8.37 -24.02 10.13
C THR A 174 8.15 -23.48 11.54
N GLU A 175 8.75 -22.33 11.84
CA GLU A 175 8.55 -21.59 13.08
C GLU A 175 7.08 -21.20 13.28
N ALA A 176 6.41 -20.75 12.22
CA ALA A 176 5.00 -20.35 12.31
C ALA A 176 4.09 -21.53 12.70
N LEU A 177 4.41 -22.75 12.26
CA LEU A 177 3.68 -23.96 12.63
C LEU A 177 3.92 -24.35 14.10
N ALA A 178 5.16 -24.23 14.58
CA ALA A 178 5.49 -24.41 15.99
C ALA A 178 4.73 -23.39 16.85
N GLU A 179 4.80 -22.10 16.49
CA GLU A 179 4.10 -21.02 17.20
C GLU A 179 2.57 -21.23 17.22
N ILE A 180 1.96 -21.65 16.10
CA ILE A 180 0.51 -21.97 16.03
C ILE A 180 0.13 -23.11 16.99
N SER A 181 1.04 -24.07 17.17
CA SER A 181 0.85 -25.21 18.05
C SER A 181 1.01 -24.81 19.51
N GLU A 182 2.11 -24.15 19.86
CA GLU A 182 2.41 -23.62 21.20
C GLU A 182 1.32 -22.67 21.71
N ARG A 183 0.87 -21.73 20.87
CA ARG A 183 -0.20 -20.79 21.22
C ARG A 183 -1.60 -21.40 21.17
N GLY A 184 -1.73 -22.68 20.79
CA GLY A 184 -3.02 -23.38 20.71
C GLY A 184 -4.02 -22.74 19.72
N LEU A 185 -3.54 -22.02 18.71
CA LEU A 185 -4.42 -21.26 17.80
C LEU A 185 -5.28 -22.19 16.94
N HIS A 186 -4.71 -23.33 16.55
CA HIS A 186 -5.40 -24.38 15.81
C HIS A 186 -6.54 -25.01 16.63
N LEU A 187 -6.34 -25.20 17.94
CA LEU A 187 -7.38 -25.68 18.87
C LEU A 187 -8.49 -24.65 19.02
N THR A 188 -8.13 -23.38 19.17
CA THR A 188 -9.08 -22.27 19.28
C THR A 188 -9.95 -22.16 18.03
N HIS A 189 -9.33 -22.21 16.84
CA HIS A 189 -10.07 -22.28 15.58
C HIS A 189 -10.98 -23.52 15.52
N ALA A 190 -10.48 -24.68 15.92
CA ALA A 190 -11.23 -25.94 15.88
C ALA A 190 -12.44 -25.96 16.84
N ARG A 191 -12.31 -25.37 18.03
CA ARG A 191 -13.41 -25.24 19.02
C ARG A 191 -14.56 -24.41 18.46
N THR A 192 -14.24 -23.36 17.71
CA THR A 192 -15.23 -22.36 17.29
C THR A 192 -15.79 -22.60 15.88
N ALA A 193 -15.10 -23.32 14.99
CA ALA A 193 -15.47 -23.42 13.58
C ALA A 193 -16.61 -24.42 13.21
N LYS A 194 -17.18 -25.16 14.18
CA LYS A 194 -18.06 -26.35 14.00
C LYS A 194 -17.38 -27.56 13.32
N ARG A 195 -17.83 -28.78 13.68
CA ARG A 195 -17.18 -30.09 13.38
C ARG A 195 -16.84 -30.35 11.90
N ASN A 196 -17.60 -29.86 10.92
CA ASN A 196 -17.38 -30.20 9.50
C ASN A 196 -16.25 -29.40 8.82
N VAL A 197 -16.00 -28.16 9.24
CA VAL A 197 -14.84 -27.37 8.76
C VAL A 197 -13.54 -27.92 9.37
N LYS A 198 -13.60 -28.39 10.62
CA LYS A 198 -12.49 -28.96 11.40
C LYS A 198 -11.80 -30.15 10.70
N LYS A 199 -12.57 -31.06 10.09
CA LYS A 199 -12.02 -32.25 9.40
C LYS A 199 -11.22 -31.88 8.14
N ARG A 200 -11.75 -30.96 7.31
CA ARG A 200 -11.12 -30.58 6.03
C ARG A 200 -9.85 -29.74 6.22
N SER A 201 -9.86 -28.75 7.12
CA SER A 201 -8.70 -27.87 7.30
C SER A 201 -7.50 -28.59 7.94
N LEU A 202 -7.76 -29.48 8.89
CA LEU A 202 -6.71 -30.18 9.63
C LEU A 202 -6.12 -31.35 8.82
N ALA A 203 -6.94 -32.08 8.07
CA ALA A 203 -6.45 -33.09 7.12
C ALA A 203 -5.61 -32.46 6.00
N LEU A 204 -6.00 -31.29 5.48
CA LEU A 204 -5.21 -30.54 4.49
C LEU A 204 -3.90 -30.01 5.07
N LEU A 205 -3.92 -29.50 6.30
CA LEU A 205 -2.70 -29.07 6.98
C LEU A 205 -1.76 -30.26 7.20
N ARG A 206 -2.26 -31.38 7.75
CA ARG A 206 -1.46 -32.60 7.95
C ARG A 206 -0.90 -33.19 6.65
N ARG A 207 -1.69 -33.23 5.57
CA ARG A 207 -1.20 -33.68 4.24
C ARG A 207 -0.11 -32.77 3.69
N LYS A 208 -0.25 -31.45 3.86
CA LYS A 208 0.78 -30.51 3.42
C LYS A 208 2.01 -30.53 4.32
N ILE A 209 1.86 -30.78 5.63
CA ILE A 209 2.96 -31.01 6.57
C ILE A 209 3.73 -32.27 6.16
N ALA A 210 3.04 -33.39 5.93
CA ALA A 210 3.65 -34.61 5.44
C ALA A 210 4.37 -34.41 4.09
N ALA A 211 3.78 -33.63 3.17
CA ALA A 211 4.43 -33.29 1.90
C ALA A 211 5.63 -32.33 2.03
N LEU A 212 5.78 -31.62 3.15
CA LEU A 212 6.93 -30.75 3.45
C LEU A 212 8.03 -31.49 4.26
N GLU A 213 7.65 -32.54 4.99
CA GLU A 213 8.56 -33.40 5.78
C GLU A 213 9.11 -34.60 5.00
N VAL A 214 8.57 -34.91 3.81
CA VAL A 214 9.20 -35.86 2.90
C VAL A 214 10.43 -35.17 2.28
N PRO A 215 11.66 -35.61 2.58
CA PRO A 215 12.81 -35.22 1.77
C PRO A 215 12.51 -35.71 0.36
N SER A 216 12.77 -34.87 -0.63
CA SER A 216 12.83 -35.25 -2.03
C SER A 216 13.89 -36.34 -2.24
N HIS A 217 13.54 -37.58 -1.93
CA HIS A 217 14.28 -38.79 -2.24
C HIS A 217 13.30 -39.83 -2.78
N THR A 218 12.87 -39.57 -4.01
CA THR A 218 12.65 -40.59 -5.04
C THR A 218 12.32 -39.85 -6.34
N LEU A 219 13.37 -39.31 -6.95
CA LEU A 219 13.48 -39.28 -8.41
C LEU A 219 14.57 -40.29 -8.73
N VAL A 220 14.14 -41.48 -9.11
CA VAL A 220 14.83 -42.27 -10.13
C VAL A 220 14.05 -42.02 -11.41
#